data_AF-A0A962WPW3-F1
#
_entry.id   AF-A0A962WPW3-F1
#
_cell.length_a   1.000
_cell.length_b   1.000
_cell.length_c   1.000
_cell.angle_alpha   90.00
_cell.angle_beta   90.00
_cell.angle_gamma   90.00
#
_symmetry.space_group_name_H-M   'P 1'
#
loop_
_entity.id
_entity.type
_entity.pdbx_description
1 polymer ?
#
loop_
_entity_poly.entity_id
_entity_poly.type
_entity_poly.pdbx_seq_one_letter_code
_entity_poly.pdbx_strand_id
1 'polypeptide(L)' 'MGELEGLVEKLEQGEYSLEESIKQFERGIALTRRCQTALRAAEQKVMRLVKDGDAEALQDFDPPEED' A
#
# COMPACT_ATOMS: atom_id res chain seq x y z
N MET A 1 7.15 -4.37 -1.04
CA MET A 1 7.45 -3.17 -1.84
C MET A 1 8.09 -3.50 -3.19
N GLY A 2 8.81 -4.62 -3.32
CA GLY A 2 9.54 -4.97 -4.55
C GLY A 2 8.76 -5.04 -5.86
N GLU A 3 7.45 -5.27 -5.86
CA GLU A 3 6.67 -5.30 -7.11
C GLU A 3 6.47 -3.90 -7.72
N LEU A 4 6.44 -2.85 -6.89
CA LEU A 4 6.34 -1.47 -7.35
C LEU A 4 7.70 -0.94 -7.80
N GLU A 5 8.77 -1.27 -7.06
CA GLU A 5 10.14 -0.89 -7.40
C GLU A 5 10.59 -1.51 -8.73
N GLY A 6 10.33 -2.80 -8.93
CA GLY A 6 10.65 -3.47 -10.20
C GLY A 6 9.81 -3.00 -11.39
N LEU A 7 8.71 -2.28 -11.15
CA LEU A 7 7.88 -1.68 -12.19
C LEU A 7 8.38 -0.29 -12.58
N VAL A 8 8.83 0.51 -11.61
CA VAL A 8 9.47 1.82 -11.83
C VAL A 8 10.79 1.67 -12.58
N GLU A 9 11.63 0.71 -12.18
CA GLU A 9 12.94 0.48 -12.80
C GLU A 9 12.83 0.14 -14.29
N LYS A 10 11.85 -0.68 -14.67
CA LYS A 10 11.62 -1.06 -16.07
C LYS A 10 10.98 0.07 -16.90
N LEU A 11 10.21 0.95 -16.27
CA LEU A 11 9.68 2.16 -16.92
C LEU A 11 10.81 3.15 -17.25
N GLU A 12 11.80 3.30 -16.36
CA GLU A 12 12.96 4.18 -16.57
C GLU A 12 13.94 3.66 -17.63
N GLN A 13 14.02 2.34 -17.81
CA GLN A 13 14.86 1.71 -18.84
C GLN A 13 14.30 1.87 -20.27
N GLY A 14 13.05 2.33 -20.43
CA GLY A 14 12.46 2.56 -21.75
C GLY A 14 12.20 1.30 -22.58
N GLU A 15 12.22 0.12 -21.95
CA GLU A 15 11.99 -1.17 -22.61
C GLU A 15 10.52 -1.41 -22.99
N TYR A 16 9.60 -0.57 -22.49
CA TYR A 16 8.18 -0.69 -22.74
C TYR A 16 7.73 0.13 -23.93
N SER A 17 6.94 -0.49 -24.80
CA SER A 17 6.11 0.25 -25.74
C SER A 17 5.21 1.23 -24.98
N LEU A 18 4.75 2.29 -25.66
CA LEU A 18 3.78 3.24 -25.08
C LEU A 18 2.56 2.52 -24.50
N GLU A 19 2.12 1.46 -25.15
CA GLU A 19 0.97 0.65 -24.74
C GLU A 19 1.24 -0.16 -23.46
N GLU A 20 2.45 -0.67 -23.27
CA GLU A 20 2.87 -1.31 -22.03
C GLU A 20 3.06 -0.30 -20.89
N SER A 21 3.61 0.88 -21.19
CA SER A 21 3.76 1.96 -20.21
C SER A 21 2.40 2.41 -19.65
N ILE A 22 1.38 2.52 -20.52
CA ILE A 22 0.00 2.82 -20.12
C ILE A 22 -0.57 1.71 -19.22
N LYS A 23 -0.37 0.43 -19.58
CA LYS A 23 -0.83 -0.70 -18.75
C LYS A 23 -0.17 -0.72 -17.37
N GLN A 24 1.13 -0.44 -17.28
CA GLN A 24 1.82 -0.37 -15.99
C GLN A 24 1.34 0.82 -15.15
N PHE A 25 1.09 1.97 -15.77
CA PHE A 25 0.52 3.12 -15.09
C PHE A 25 -0.87 2.83 -14.52
N GLU A 26 -1.77 2.23 -15.32
CA GLU A 26 -3.10 1.81 -14.86
C GLU A 26 -3.02 0.84 -13.69
N ARG A 27 -2.09 -0.13 -13.76
CA ARG A 27 -1.82 -1.07 -12.67
C ARG A 27 -1.35 -0.34 -11.41
N GLY A 28 -0.43 0.63 -11.54
CA GLY A 28 0.05 1.45 -10.42
C GLY A 28 -1.07 2.25 -9.75
N ILE A 29 -1.97 2.85 -10.55
CA ILE A 29 -3.16 3.56 -10.03
C ILE A 29 -4.08 2.60 -9.27
N ALA A 30 -4.33 1.40 -9.82
CA ALA A 30 -5.17 0.40 -9.17
C ALA A 30 -4.59 -0.06 -7.82
N LEU A 31 -3.29 -0.31 -7.77
CA LEU A 31 -2.58 -0.67 -6.54
C LEU A 31 -2.66 0.45 -5.49
N THR A 32 -2.39 1.69 -5.90
CA THR A 32 -2.47 2.87 -5.03
C THR A 32 -3.87 3.01 -4.40
N ARG A 33 -4.93 2.85 -5.21
CA ARG A 33 -6.32 2.90 -4.71
C ARG A 33 -6.63 1.79 -3.71
N ARG A 34 -6.09 0.58 -3.91
CA ARG A 34 -6.25 -0.53 -2.96
C ARG A 34 -5.58 -0.21 -1.62
N CYS A 35 -4.35 0.30 -1.63
CA CYS A 35 -3.65 0.70 -0.41
C CYS A 35 -4.42 1.78 0.36
N GLN A 36 -4.90 2.82 -0.33
CA GLN A 36 -5.71 3.88 0.29
C GLN A 36 -7.02 3.37 0.89
N THR A 37 -7.61 2.32 0.29
CA THR A 37 -8.82 1.69 0.82
C THR A 37 -8.51 0.88 2.07
N ALA A 38 -7.41 0.12 2.06
CA ALA A 38 -6.95 -0.66 3.20
C ALA A 38 -6.60 0.24 4.40
N LEU A 39 -5.87 1.34 4.16
CA LEU A 39 -5.54 2.33 5.19
C LEU A 39 -6.80 2.93 5.82
N ARG A 40 -7.76 3.37 5.01
CA ARG A 40 -9.05 3.89 5.53
C ARG A 40 -9.81 2.86 6.36
N ALA A 41 -9.81 1.59 5.95
CA ALA A 41 -10.45 0.53 6.71
C ALA A 41 -9.74 0.29 8.05
N ALA A 42 -8.40 0.34 8.08
CA ALA A 42 -7.62 0.21 9.29
C ALA A 42 -7.88 1.39 10.25
N GLU A 43 -7.85 2.63 9.75
CA GLU A 43 -8.18 3.83 10.53
C GLU A 43 -9.58 3.73 11.16
N GLN A 44 -10.58 3.31 10.38
CA GLN A 44 -11.94 3.12 10.90
C GLN A 44 -12.02 2.02 11.97
N LYS A 45 -11.20 0.98 11.86
CA LYS A 45 -11.13 -0.08 12.88
C LYS A 45 -10.53 0.48 14.16
N VAL A 46 -9.41 1.22 14.07
CA VAL A 46 -8.78 1.88 15.22
C VAL A 46 -9.73 2.86 15.89
N MET A 47 -10.39 3.73 15.12
CA MET A 47 -11.36 4.70 15.67
C MET A 47 -12.50 4.03 16.42
N ARG A 48 -12.99 2.88 15.95
CA ARG A 48 -14.02 2.09 16.68
C ARG A 48 -13.49 1.54 18.00
N LEU A 49 -12.32 0.90 17.98
CA LEU A 49 -11.69 0.36 19.20
C LEU A 49 -11.45 1.44 20.27
N VAL A 50 -10.95 2.62 19.85
CA VAL A 50 -10.76 3.77 20.75
C VAL A 50 -12.10 4.27 21.30
N LYS A 51 -13.13 4.40 20.45
CA LYS A 51 -14.45 4.90 20.85
C LYS A 51 -15.17 3.96 21.81
N ASP A 52 -15.01 2.65 21.62
CA ASP A 52 -15.64 1.62 22.44
C ASP A 52 -14.93 1.42 23.80
N GLY A 53 -13.88 2.20 24.10
CA GLY A 53 -13.16 2.19 25.37
C GLY A 53 -12.13 1.08 25.50
N ASP A 54 -11.90 0.31 24.44
CA ASP A 54 -10.98 -0.83 24.37
C ASP A 54 -9.55 -0.36 24.05
N ALA A 55 -9.11 0.71 24.72
CA ALA A 55 -7.80 1.34 24.52
C ALA A 55 -6.65 0.39 24.92
N GLU A 56 -6.90 -0.57 25.81
CA GLU A 56 -5.93 -1.62 26.20
C GLU A 56 -5.67 -2.64 25.09
N ALA A 57 -6.56 -2.78 24.09
CA ALA A 57 -6.38 -3.68 22.95
C ALA A 57 -5.44 -3.10 21.87
N LEU A 58 -5.11 -1.81 21.93
CA LEU A 58 -4.12 -1.16 21.09
C LEU A 58 -2.75 -1.26 21.76
N GLN A 59 -2.16 -2.46 21.73
CA GLN A 59 -0.74 -2.60 22.05
C GLN A 59 0.09 -1.98 20.92
N ASP A 60 1.24 -1.39 21.28
CA ASP A 60 2.17 -0.82 20.32
C ASP A 60 2.56 -1.89 19.28
N PHE A 61 2.50 -1.50 18.00
CA PHE A 61 2.96 -2.36 16.92
C PHE A 61 4.49 -2.38 16.93
N ASP A 62 5.07 -3.48 17.38
CA ASP A 62 6.51 -3.73 17.30
C ASP A 62 6.80 -4.38 15.94
N PRO A 63 7.36 -3.63 14.96
CA PRO A 63 7.66 -4.21 13.66
C PRO A 63 8.70 -5.33 13.81
N PRO A 64 8.57 -6.45 13.09
CA PRO A 64 9.60 -7.48 13.11
C PRO A 64 10.92 -6.88 12.62
N GLU A 65 11.99 -7.06 13.39
CA GLU A 65 13.35 -6.69 12.97
C GLU A 65 13.63 -7.37 11.61
N GLU A 66 13.90 -6.55 10.59
CA GLU A 66 14.30 -7.03 9.27
C GLU A 66 15.76 -7.53 9.35
N ASP A 67 15.98 -8.84 9.28
CA ASP A 67 17.28 -9.50 9.06
C ASP A 67 17.79 -9.33 7.61
#